data_AF-A0A2N6K3N1-F1
#
_entry.id   AF-A0A2N6K3N1-F1
#
_cell.length_a   1.000
_cell.length_b   1.000
_cell.length_c   1.000
_cell.angle_alpha   90.00
_cell.angle_beta   90.00
_cell.angle_gamma   90.00
#
_symmetry.space_group_name_H-M   'P 1'
#
loop_
_entity.id
_entity.type
_entity.pdbx_description
1 polymer ?
#
loop_
_entity_poly.entity_id
_entity_poly.type
_entity_poly.pdbx_seq_one_letter_code
_entity_poly.pdbx_strand_id
1 'polypeptide(L)'
;MNIKINRRFFFIVFTSFTATIFTSCSSPQNNGTTNTVTSPTATTAANAFASGTKEKIKVGVTPVPAGEILEFVKKNLAPQAGLDIEIVTFNDSVQNNTALKEGQIDANYFQHIPFMEDFGR
;
A
#
# COMPACT_ATOMS: atom_id res chain seq x y z
N MET A 1 -0.45 -37.80 0.27
CA MET A 1 -1.86 -37.40 0.37
C MET A 1 -1.91 -35.98 0.93
N ASN A 2 -2.27 -34.99 0.12
CA ASN A 2 -2.85 -33.71 0.55
C ASN A 2 -3.37 -32.97 -0.69
N ILE A 3 -4.63 -32.59 -0.60
CA ILE A 3 -5.56 -32.27 -1.68
C ILE A 3 -5.20 -30.95 -2.38
N LYS A 4 -5.20 -30.94 -3.73
CA LYS A 4 -5.22 -29.72 -4.55
C LYS A 4 -6.67 -29.28 -4.75
N ILE A 5 -7.10 -28.21 -4.08
CA ILE A 5 -8.40 -27.57 -4.33
C ILE A 5 -8.27 -26.67 -5.57
N ASN A 6 -8.85 -27.14 -6.67
CA ASN A 6 -8.93 -26.42 -7.94
C ASN A 6 -9.96 -25.29 -7.83
N ARG A 7 -9.47 -24.05 -7.87
CA ARG A 7 -10.24 -22.79 -7.84
C ARG A 7 -10.99 -22.50 -9.17
N ARG A 8 -11.46 -23.54 -9.86
CA ARG A 8 -12.08 -23.47 -11.19
C ARG A 8 -13.59 -23.74 -11.19
N PHE A 9 -14.24 -23.79 -10.03
CA PHE A 9 -15.61 -24.32 -9.92
C PHE A 9 -16.66 -23.39 -9.29
N PHE A 10 -16.40 -22.08 -9.09
CA PHE A 10 -17.36 -21.26 -8.33
C PHE A 10 -17.98 -20.03 -9.02
N PHE A 11 -17.68 -19.68 -10.28
CA PHE A 11 -18.34 -18.54 -10.90
C PHE A 11 -18.63 -18.74 -12.40
N ILE A 12 -19.49 -19.71 -12.69
CA ILE A 12 -20.31 -19.70 -13.91
C ILE A 12 -21.74 -19.37 -13.47
N VAL A 13 -22.39 -18.47 -14.20
CA VAL A 13 -23.75 -17.91 -14.03
C VAL A 13 -23.82 -16.59 -13.25
N PHE A 14 -23.63 -15.46 -13.95
CA PHE A 14 -24.67 -14.43 -14.02
C PHE A 14 -24.49 -13.57 -15.27
N THR A 15 -25.33 -13.86 -16.25
CA THR A 15 -25.59 -13.10 -17.46
C THR A 15 -26.25 -11.76 -17.16
N SER A 16 -26.09 -10.83 -18.11
CA SER A 16 -26.87 -9.59 -18.36
C SER A 16 -26.49 -8.38 -17.48
N PHE A 17 -25.91 -7.34 -18.09
CA PHE A 17 -26.56 -6.24 -18.80
C PHE A 17 -27.26 -5.27 -17.85
N THR A 18 -26.60 -4.15 -17.55
CA THR A 18 -27.20 -2.82 -17.64
C THR A 18 -26.09 -1.78 -17.77
N ALA A 19 -25.94 -1.23 -18.98
CA ALA A 19 -25.32 0.06 -19.19
C ALA A 19 -26.34 1.15 -18.87
N THR A 20 -25.99 2.16 -18.08
CA THR A 20 -26.49 3.53 -18.28
C THR A 20 -25.50 4.52 -17.69
N ILE A 21 -24.88 5.23 -18.61
CA ILE A 21 -24.12 6.47 -18.50
C ILE A 21 -24.98 7.54 -17.81
N PHE A 22 -24.45 8.20 -16.78
CA PHE A 22 -25.01 9.46 -16.27
C PHE A 22 -24.04 10.59 -16.64
N THR A 23 -24.29 11.22 -17.79
CA THR A 23 -23.84 12.59 -18.05
C THR A 23 -24.97 13.51 -17.61
N SER A 24 -24.79 14.19 -16.47
CA SER A 24 -25.62 15.32 -16.09
C SER A 24 -24.71 16.53 -15.93
N CYS A 25 -24.95 17.53 -16.78
CA CYS A 25 -24.36 18.85 -16.68
C CYS A 25 -25.50 19.84 -16.93
N SER A 26 -25.81 20.69 -15.95
CA SER A 26 -26.42 22.01 -16.17
C SER A 26 -26.55 22.80 -14.87
N SER A 27 -25.80 23.89 -14.78
CA SER A 27 -26.09 25.03 -13.90
C SER A 27 -27.32 25.80 -14.39
N PRO A 28 -27.98 26.57 -13.51
CA PRO A 28 -27.95 28.02 -13.68
C PRO A 28 -27.66 28.81 -12.40
N GLN A 29 -27.01 29.95 -12.64
CA GLN A 29 -26.58 31.06 -11.79
C GLN A 29 -27.68 31.67 -10.87
N ASN A 30 -27.39 31.91 -9.59
CA ASN A 30 -27.63 33.23 -8.97
C ASN A 30 -26.92 33.46 -7.62
N ASN A 31 -26.62 34.73 -7.41
CA ASN A 31 -25.79 35.36 -6.37
C ASN A 31 -26.57 35.55 -5.07
N GLY A 32 -25.93 35.37 -3.90
CA GLY A 32 -26.58 35.61 -2.61
C GLY A 32 -25.80 35.08 -1.41
N THR A 33 -24.92 35.92 -0.86
CA THR A 33 -24.30 35.77 0.45
C THR A 33 -25.36 35.67 1.55
N THR A 34 -25.40 34.59 2.32
CA THR A 34 -25.94 34.58 3.70
C THR A 34 -25.47 33.33 4.44
N ASN A 35 -24.75 33.55 5.54
CA ASN A 35 -24.32 32.54 6.49
C ASN A 35 -25.55 31.93 7.17
N THR A 36 -25.74 30.63 7.04
CA THR A 36 -26.59 29.85 7.95
C THR A 36 -25.82 28.62 8.42
N VAL A 37 -25.39 28.69 9.67
CA VAL A 37 -24.88 27.58 10.46
C VAL A 37 -25.97 26.51 10.49
N THR A 38 -25.76 25.42 9.77
CA THR A 38 -26.53 24.19 9.95
C THR A 38 -25.54 23.05 10.10
N SER A 39 -25.46 22.52 11.32
CA SER A 39 -24.73 21.31 11.67
C SER A 39 -24.90 20.22 10.60
N PRO A 40 -23.84 19.63 10.07
CA PRO A 40 -23.98 18.33 9.44
C PRO A 40 -24.23 17.30 10.55
N THR A 41 -25.49 16.88 10.65
CA THR A 41 -25.89 15.59 11.22
C THR A 41 -24.89 14.53 10.80
N ALA A 42 -24.29 13.86 11.79
CA ALA A 42 -23.35 12.77 11.60
C ALA A 42 -24.02 11.63 10.82
N THR A 43 -23.87 11.64 9.50
CA THR A 43 -24.07 10.45 8.68
C THR A 43 -22.92 9.51 9.02
N THR A 44 -23.23 8.49 9.81
CA THR A 44 -22.34 7.37 10.10
C THR A 44 -21.93 6.75 8.77
N ALA A 45 -20.75 7.11 8.27
CA ALA A 45 -20.16 6.50 7.10
C ALA A 45 -19.87 5.04 7.47
N ALA A 46 -20.67 4.14 6.90
CA ALA A 46 -20.42 2.71 6.97
C ALA A 46 -18.99 2.47 6.45
N ASN A 47 -18.10 2.04 7.35
CA ASN A 47 -16.80 1.48 7.01
C ASN A 47 -17.02 0.25 6.13
N ALA A 48 -17.11 0.47 4.82
CA ALA A 48 -16.92 -0.57 3.84
C ALA A 48 -15.48 -1.06 4.04
N PHE A 49 -15.33 -2.22 4.70
CA PHE A 49 -14.08 -2.97 4.69
C PHE A 49 -13.83 -3.41 3.24
N ALA A 50 -13.22 -2.51 2.47
CA ALA A 50 -12.52 -2.88 1.27
C ALA A 50 -11.51 -3.94 1.69
N SER A 51 -11.66 -5.15 1.17
CA SER A 51 -10.62 -6.19 1.22
C SER A 51 -9.43 -5.66 0.44
N GLY A 52 -8.65 -4.80 1.07
CA GLY A 52 -7.59 -4.00 0.48
C GLY A 52 -6.46 -4.90 0.01
N THR A 53 -5.94 -4.58 -1.17
CA THR A 53 -4.61 -5.01 -1.59
C THR A 53 -3.64 -4.71 -0.46
N LYS A 54 -2.91 -5.73 0.02
CA LYS A 54 -1.84 -5.51 1.00
C LYS A 54 -0.84 -4.55 0.37
N GLU A 55 -0.69 -3.38 0.96
CA GLU A 55 0.34 -2.43 0.55
C GLU A 55 1.70 -3.07 0.83
N LYS A 56 2.59 -3.01 -0.15
CA LYS A 56 3.92 -3.58 -0.04
C LYS A 56 4.81 -2.63 0.74
N ILE A 57 5.60 -3.20 1.66
CA ILE A 57 6.65 -2.49 2.36
C ILE A 57 7.93 -2.64 1.55
N LYS A 58 8.43 -1.54 1.00
CA LYS A 58 9.69 -1.47 0.24
C LYS A 58 10.85 -1.31 1.20
N VAL A 59 11.78 -2.27 1.18
CA VAL A 59 12.93 -2.27 2.07
C VAL A 59 14.22 -2.26 1.25
N GLY A 60 15.03 -1.21 1.45
CA GLY A 60 16.36 -1.08 0.87
C GLY A 60 17.41 -1.91 1.62
N VAL A 61 18.14 -2.78 0.93
CA VAL A 61 19.15 -3.67 1.53
C VAL A 61 20.43 -3.71 0.72
N THR A 62 21.54 -4.04 1.36
CA THR A 62 22.72 -4.56 0.65
C THR A 62 22.50 -6.04 0.28
N PRO A 63 23.08 -6.53 -0.82
CA PRO A 63 22.81 -7.89 -1.30
C PRO A 63 23.10 -8.96 -0.23
N VAL A 64 24.28 -8.89 0.40
CA VAL A 64 24.75 -9.84 1.40
C VAL A 64 25.34 -9.07 2.60
N PRO A 65 25.02 -9.45 3.84
CA PRO A 65 24.10 -10.52 4.24
C PRO A 65 22.62 -10.07 4.34
N ALA A 66 22.36 -8.75 4.37
CA ALA A 66 21.04 -8.21 4.71
C ALA A 66 19.92 -8.67 3.76
N GLY A 67 20.18 -8.65 2.45
CA GLY A 67 19.21 -9.07 1.43
C GLY A 67 18.86 -10.55 1.52
N GLU A 68 19.83 -11.44 1.74
CA GLU A 68 19.58 -12.87 1.91
C GLU A 68 18.74 -13.17 3.16
N ILE A 69 19.03 -12.48 4.27
CA ILE A 69 18.25 -12.59 5.50
C ILE A 69 16.82 -12.12 5.25
N LEU A 70 16.64 -10.98 4.58
CA LEU A 70 15.32 -10.43 4.34
C LEU A 70 14.51 -11.28 3.35
N GLU A 71 15.16 -11.91 2.36
CA GLU A 71 14.50 -12.86 1.45
C GLU A 71 14.02 -14.11 2.21
N PHE A 72 14.80 -14.61 3.16
CA PHE A 72 14.36 -15.67 4.06
C PHE A 72 13.15 -15.24 4.90
N VAL A 73 13.18 -14.04 5.50
CA VAL A 73 12.06 -13.49 6.28
C VAL A 73 10.81 -13.34 5.42
N LYS A 74 10.95 -12.76 4.23
CA LYS A 74 9.87 -12.59 3.25
C LYS A 74 9.20 -13.91 2.89
N LYS A 75 9.99 -14.97 2.70
CA LYS A 75 9.47 -16.29 2.32
C LYS A 75 8.82 -17.04 3.48
N ASN A 76 9.37 -16.95 4.70
CA ASN A 76 9.02 -17.86 5.78
C ASN A 76 8.20 -17.21 6.91
N LEU A 77 8.37 -15.91 7.18
CA LEU A 77 7.82 -15.22 8.35
C LEU A 77 6.81 -14.12 7.98
N ALA A 78 7.11 -13.32 6.95
CA ALA A 78 6.26 -12.20 6.53
C ALA A 78 4.79 -12.60 6.23
N PRO A 79 4.50 -13.75 5.59
CA PRO A 79 3.12 -14.14 5.33
C PRO A 79 2.31 -14.38 6.60
N GLN A 80 2.94 -14.93 7.64
CA GLN A 80 2.31 -15.21 8.95
C GLN A 80 2.03 -13.91 9.71
N ALA A 81 2.90 -12.91 9.55
CA ALA A 81 2.72 -11.56 10.07
C ALA A 81 1.76 -10.70 9.21
N GLY A 82 1.26 -11.23 8.10
CA GLY A 82 0.36 -10.51 7.21
C GLY A 82 1.04 -9.46 6.33
N LEU A 83 2.37 -9.44 6.26
CA LEU A 83 3.17 -8.45 5.53
C LEU A 83 3.42 -8.90 4.08
N ASP A 84 3.53 -7.92 3.17
CA ASP A 84 4.07 -8.10 1.81
C ASP A 84 5.33 -7.23 1.68
N ILE A 85 6.47 -7.84 1.37
CA ILE A 85 7.78 -7.18 1.37
C ILE A 85 8.32 -7.10 -0.06
N GLU A 86 8.66 -5.89 -0.49
CA GLU A 86 9.41 -5.61 -1.71
C GLU A 86 10.87 -5.31 -1.35
N ILE A 87 11.79 -6.13 -1.84
CA ILE A 87 13.22 -5.96 -1.57
C ILE A 87 13.83 -5.11 -2.69
N VAL A 88 14.43 -3.99 -2.31
CA VAL A 88 15.15 -3.10 -3.22
C VAL A 88 16.63 -3.18 -2.88
N THR A 89 17.47 -3.61 -3.83
CA THR A 89 18.89 -3.84 -3.57
C THR A 89 19.72 -2.62 -3.95
N PHE A 90 20.60 -2.20 -3.04
CA PHE A 90 21.55 -1.11 -3.25
C PHE A 90 22.98 -1.61 -3.00
N ASN A 91 23.91 -1.21 -3.85
CA ASN A 91 25.35 -1.47 -3.67
C ASN A 91 26.06 -0.31 -2.95
N ASP A 92 25.39 0.83 -2.77
CA ASP A 92 25.93 2.03 -2.16
C ASP A 92 25.07 2.50 -0.97
N SER A 93 25.74 2.78 0.14
CA SER A 93 25.12 3.18 1.41
C SER A 93 24.47 4.56 1.37
N VAL A 94 25.07 5.50 0.62
CA VAL A 94 24.56 6.87 0.48
C VAL A 94 23.28 6.86 -0.35
N GLN A 95 23.27 6.10 -1.44
CA GLN A 95 22.09 5.92 -2.28
C GLN A 95 20.94 5.27 -1.50
N ASN A 96 21.24 4.25 -0.68
CA ASN A 96 20.22 3.58 0.13
C ASN A 96 19.56 4.54 1.15
N ASN A 97 20.36 5.33 1.87
CA ASN A 97 19.81 6.35 2.78
C ASN A 97 19.09 7.49 2.04
N THR A 98 19.59 7.90 0.87
CA THR A 98 18.93 8.92 0.02
C THR A 98 17.56 8.44 -0.44
N ALA A 99 17.45 7.19 -0.89
CA ALA A 99 16.19 6.59 -1.30
C ALA A 99 15.16 6.57 -0.15
N LEU A 100 15.60 6.31 1.09
CA LEU A 100 14.74 6.38 2.28
C LEU A 100 14.30 7.84 2.54
N LYS A 101 15.23 8.79 2.52
CA LYS A 101 14.95 10.21 2.74
C LYS A 101 13.98 10.79 1.71
N GLU A 102 14.06 10.33 0.47
CA GLU A 102 13.18 10.75 -0.63
C GLU A 102 11.84 9.98 -0.68
N GLY A 103 11.61 9.02 0.21
CA GLY A 103 10.39 8.22 0.24
C GLY A 103 10.25 7.22 -0.91
N GLN A 104 11.36 6.86 -1.57
CA GLN A 104 11.38 5.83 -2.62
C GLN A 104 11.27 4.41 -2.04
N ILE A 105 11.73 4.24 -0.79
CA ILE A 105 11.61 3.04 0.03
C ILE A 105 11.06 3.42 1.41
N ASP A 106 10.40 2.49 2.09
CA ASP A 106 9.75 2.71 3.39
C ASP A 106 10.70 2.48 4.57
N ALA A 107 11.70 1.62 4.38
CA ALA A 107 12.72 1.32 5.36
C ALA A 107 14.03 0.90 4.67
N ASN A 108 15.13 0.91 5.42
CA ASN A 108 16.36 0.24 5.00
C ASN A 108 16.94 -0.66 6.09
N TYR A 109 17.68 -1.69 5.67
CA TYR A 109 18.38 -2.62 6.52
C TYR A 109 19.77 -2.89 5.94
N PHE A 110 20.76 -2.10 6.38
CA PHE A 110 22.16 -2.26 5.97
C PHE A 110 23.17 -1.63 6.95
N GLN A 111 22.76 -0.59 7.69
CA GLN A 111 23.66 0.25 8.48
C GLN A 111 23.70 -0.09 9.97
N HIS A 112 24.72 0.42 10.64
CA HIS A 112 24.88 0.44 12.10
C HIS A 112 24.65 1.85 12.65
N ILE A 113 24.46 1.96 13.98
CA ILE A 113 24.05 3.20 14.65
C ILE A 113 25.01 4.39 14.37
N PRO A 114 26.34 4.27 14.56
CA PRO A 114 27.26 5.39 14.27
C PRO A 114 27.12 5.98 12.87
N PHE A 115 26.99 5.13 11.84
CA PHE A 115 26.84 5.60 10.47
C PHE A 115 25.48 6.30 10.24
N MET A 116 24.41 5.80 10.85
CA MET A 116 23.09 6.43 10.79
C MET A 116 23.10 7.83 11.41
N GLU A 117 23.75 7.99 12.57
CA GLU A 117 23.88 9.28 13.24
C GLU A 117 24.77 10.25 12.45
N ASP A 118 25.84 9.76 11.81
CA ASP A 118 26.71 10.58 10.97
C ASP A 118 25.98 11.06 9.70
N PHE A 119 25.25 10.18 9.02
CA PHE A 119 24.47 10.53 7.83
C PHE A 119 23.30 11.49 8.14
N GLY A 120 22.69 11.33 9.33
CA GLY A 120 21.52 12.10 9.76
C GLY A 120 21.84 13.45 10.43
N ARG A 121 23.11 13.78 10.61
CA ARG A 121 23.55 15.11 11.07
C ARG A 121 23.29 16.19 10.02
#